data_AF-A0A0D0Q2M0-F1
#
_entry.id   AF-A0A0D0Q2M0-F1
#
_cell.length_a   1.000
_cell.length_b   1.000
_cell.length_c   1.000
_cell.angle_alpha   90.00
_cell.angle_beta   90.00
_cell.angle_gamma   90.00
#
_symmetry.space_group_name_H-M   'P 1'
#
loop_
_entity.id
_entity.type
_entity.pdbx_description
1 polymer ?
#
loop_
_entity_poly.entity_id
_entity_poly.type
_entity_poly.pdbx_seq_one_letter_code
_entity_poly.pdbx_strand_id
1 'polypeptide(L)'
;MDWDEADLFTVPLLDGSFGLGQVCEVLEDGALVLLTDRRGTVGGPVGVSEITSLVRVPRDPLDTGQWKVETFVALPRPRSAIESRYAADGVQDPAVVEAFLSAWHGLLPWDYFPAGVFDGLLYRGRARPG
;
A
#
# COMPACT_ATOMS: atom_id res chain seq x y z
N MET A 1 -7.09 -7.74 -18.02
CA MET A 1 -6.84 -6.90 -16.84
C MET A 1 -7.01 -7.86 -15.70
N ASP A 2 -5.89 -8.30 -15.14
CA ASP A 2 -5.82 -9.53 -14.36
C ASP A 2 -5.87 -9.25 -12.85
N TRP A 3 -6.26 -8.03 -12.49
CA TRP A 3 -6.48 -7.55 -11.14
C TRP A 3 -7.76 -6.70 -11.06
N ASP A 4 -8.44 -6.78 -9.92
CA ASP A 4 -9.73 -6.14 -9.64
C ASP A 4 -9.80 -5.66 -8.18
N GLU A 5 -10.91 -5.02 -7.79
CA GLU A 5 -11.18 -4.63 -6.41
C GLU A 5 -11.04 -5.83 -5.45
N ALA A 6 -10.41 -5.56 -4.30
CA ALA A 6 -10.13 -6.48 -3.21
C ALA A 6 -9.00 -7.50 -3.45
N ASP A 7 -8.34 -7.47 -4.61
CA ASP A 7 -7.13 -8.25 -4.83
C ASP A 7 -5.98 -7.81 -3.92
N LEU A 8 -5.36 -8.80 -3.28
CA LEU A 8 -4.12 -8.66 -2.54
C LEU A 8 -2.94 -8.75 -3.49
N PHE A 9 -1.99 -7.85 -3.31
CA PHE A 9 -0.74 -7.83 -4.04
C PHE A 9 0.45 -7.66 -3.10
N THR A 10 1.62 -8.06 -3.58
CA THR A 10 2.88 -7.92 -2.86
C THR A 10 3.66 -6.73 -3.38
N VAL A 11 4.32 -6.01 -2.48
CA VAL A 11 5.21 -4.88 -2.81
C VAL A 11 6.63 -5.27 -2.41
N PRO A 12 7.61 -5.24 -3.32
CA PRO A 12 8.98 -5.64 -3.00
C PRO A 12 9.59 -4.70 -1.95
N LEU A 13 10.35 -5.28 -1.02
CA LEU A 13 11.11 -4.55 -0.01
C LEU A 13 12.61 -4.65 -0.30
N LEU A 14 13.39 -3.72 0.28
CA LEU A 14 14.83 -3.60 0.03
C LEU A 14 15.66 -4.86 0.38
N ASP A 15 15.17 -5.72 1.25
CA ASP A 15 15.86 -6.96 1.64
C ASP A 15 15.37 -8.20 0.88
N GLY A 16 14.61 -8.01 -0.20
CA GLY A 16 14.08 -9.08 -1.05
C GLY A 16 12.85 -9.78 -0.48
N SER A 17 12.38 -9.41 0.73
CA SER A 17 11.05 -9.78 1.18
C SER A 17 9.98 -8.88 0.54
N PHE A 18 8.72 -9.04 0.96
CA PHE A 18 7.61 -8.24 0.45
C PHE A 18 6.71 -7.72 1.57
N GLY A 19 6.15 -6.54 1.37
CA GLY A 19 4.99 -6.02 2.08
C GLY A 19 3.69 -6.42 1.38
N LEU A 20 2.56 -6.19 2.05
CA LEU A 20 1.24 -6.51 1.49
C LEU A 20 0.43 -5.23 1.25
N GLY A 21 -0.14 -5.14 0.04
CA GLY A 21 -1.14 -4.15 -0.32
C GLY A 21 -2.43 -4.79 -0.81
N GLN A 22 -3.48 -3.97 -0.94
CA GLN A 22 -4.79 -4.42 -1.42
C GLN A 22 -5.45 -3.36 -2.31
N VAL A 23 -5.96 -3.77 -3.47
CA VAL A 23 -6.72 -2.90 -4.38
C VAL A 23 -8.07 -2.56 -3.76
N CYS A 24 -8.37 -1.28 -3.61
CA CYS A 24 -9.63 -0.79 -3.05
C CYS A 24 -10.61 -0.32 -4.11
N GLU A 25 -10.11 0.20 -5.20
CA GLU A 25 -10.89 0.77 -6.28
C GLU A 25 -9.98 0.76 -7.50
N VAL A 26 -10.44 0.20 -8.63
CA VAL A 26 -9.73 0.36 -9.89
C VAL A 26 -10.16 1.68 -10.53
N LEU A 27 -9.19 2.47 -10.94
CA LEU A 27 -9.37 3.76 -11.59
C LEU A 27 -8.98 3.62 -13.07
N GLU A 28 -9.34 4.61 -13.89
CA GLU A 28 -8.98 4.62 -15.32
C GLU A 28 -7.46 4.48 -15.52
N ASP A 29 -6.69 5.34 -14.85
CA ASP A 29 -5.23 5.44 -14.98
C ASP A 29 -4.46 4.78 -13.81
N GLY A 30 -5.11 3.97 -12.98
CA GLY A 30 -4.44 3.41 -11.80
C GLY A 30 -5.34 2.67 -10.84
N ALA A 31 -4.94 2.65 -9.57
CA ALA A 31 -5.72 2.08 -8.49
C ALA A 31 -5.63 2.93 -7.23
N LEU A 32 -6.69 2.92 -6.43
CA LEU A 32 -6.61 3.24 -5.02
C LEU A 32 -6.22 1.97 -4.27
N VAL A 33 -5.14 2.01 -3.49
CA VAL A 33 -4.63 0.83 -2.78
C VAL A 33 -4.36 1.11 -1.31
N LEU A 34 -4.61 0.10 -0.49
CA LEU A 34 -4.15 0.05 0.90
C LEU A 34 -2.74 -0.52 0.94
N LEU A 35 -1.93 -0.01 1.83
CA LEU A 35 -0.71 -0.67 2.29
C LEU A 35 -0.90 -1.11 3.74
N THR A 36 -0.27 -2.20 4.13
CA THR A 36 -0.44 -2.79 5.47
C THR A 36 0.89 -2.91 6.20
N ASP A 37 0.84 -3.23 7.50
CA ASP A 37 2.00 -3.55 8.33
C ASP A 37 2.40 -5.03 8.23
N ARG A 38 1.79 -5.80 7.32
CA ARG A 38 2.14 -7.19 7.07
C ARG A 38 3.36 -7.31 6.18
N ARG A 39 4.22 -8.25 6.55
CA ARG A 39 5.45 -8.59 5.82
C ARG A 39 5.57 -10.09 5.65
N GLY A 40 5.92 -10.54 4.44
CA GLY A 40 6.20 -11.95 4.13
C GLY A 40 5.00 -12.90 4.20
N THR A 41 3.79 -12.39 4.47
CA THR A 41 2.57 -13.19 4.57
C THR A 41 1.56 -12.72 3.54
N VAL A 42 1.03 -13.68 2.76
CA VAL A 42 -0.01 -13.46 1.76
C VAL A 42 -1.31 -14.09 2.24
N GLY A 43 -2.43 -13.42 2.00
CA GLY A 43 -3.77 -13.93 2.27
C GLY A 43 -4.33 -13.56 3.65
N GLY A 44 -5.56 -13.98 3.88
CA GLY A 44 -6.33 -13.70 5.09
C GLY A 44 -6.89 -12.26 5.12
N PRO A 45 -8.04 -12.03 5.78
CA PRO A 45 -8.68 -10.71 5.86
C PRO A 45 -7.74 -9.66 6.43
N VAL A 46 -7.64 -8.49 5.78
CA VAL A 46 -6.91 -7.33 6.31
C VAL A 46 -7.84 -6.56 7.26
N GLY A 47 -7.36 -6.25 8.46
CA GLY A 47 -8.03 -5.42 9.44
C GLY A 47 -7.73 -3.93 9.25
N VAL A 48 -8.65 -3.06 9.66
CA VAL A 48 -8.43 -1.60 9.63
C VAL A 48 -7.21 -1.19 10.45
N SER A 49 -6.94 -1.91 11.55
CA SER A 49 -5.78 -1.71 12.42
C SER A 49 -4.46 -2.19 11.83
N GLU A 50 -4.44 -2.72 10.61
CA GLU A 50 -3.22 -3.10 9.88
C GLU A 50 -2.89 -2.09 8.76
N ILE A 51 -3.82 -1.19 8.42
CA ILE A 51 -3.65 -0.20 7.34
C ILE A 51 -2.60 0.84 7.74
N THR A 52 -1.53 0.96 6.98
CA THR A 52 -0.44 1.93 7.19
C THR A 52 -0.59 3.14 6.28
N SER A 53 -1.16 2.93 5.09
CA SER A 53 -1.33 3.96 4.07
C SER A 53 -2.52 3.65 3.17
N LEU A 54 -3.09 4.70 2.56
CA LEU A 54 -4.06 4.63 1.48
C LEU A 54 -3.57 5.57 0.37
N VAL A 55 -3.26 5.05 -0.82
CA VAL A 55 -2.59 5.81 -1.88
C VAL A 55 -3.18 5.52 -3.24
N ARG A 56 -3.10 6.50 -4.14
CA ARG A 56 -3.32 6.26 -5.57
C ARG A 56 -2.01 5.89 -6.21
N VAL A 57 -2.01 4.89 -7.07
CA VAL A 57 -0.82 4.39 -7.77
C VAL A 57 -1.11 4.27 -9.26
N PRO A 58 -0.11 4.40 -10.15
CA PRO A 58 -0.29 4.11 -11.57
C PRO A 58 -0.59 2.61 -11.77
N ARG A 59 -1.08 2.25 -12.95
CA ARG A 59 -1.38 0.85 -13.29
C ARG A 59 -0.13 -0.02 -13.43
N ASP A 60 0.94 0.59 -13.96
CA ASP A 60 2.18 -0.07 -14.37
C ASP A 60 2.71 -1.13 -13.40
N PRO A 61 2.86 -0.90 -12.08
CA PRO A 61 3.39 -1.93 -11.19
C PRO A 61 2.51 -3.18 -11.10
N LEU A 62 1.18 -3.03 -11.18
CA LEU A 62 0.23 -4.16 -11.16
C LEU A 62 0.14 -4.83 -12.54
N ASP A 63 0.07 -4.04 -13.62
CA ASP A 63 -0.05 -4.55 -14.99
C ASP A 63 1.22 -5.31 -15.43
N THR A 64 2.40 -4.90 -14.98
CA THR A 64 3.69 -5.55 -15.31
C THR A 64 4.08 -6.68 -14.35
N GLY A 65 3.36 -6.83 -13.23
CA GLY A 65 3.68 -7.81 -12.18
C GLY A 65 4.88 -7.44 -11.31
N GLN A 66 5.38 -6.20 -11.37
CA GLN A 66 6.33 -5.67 -10.38
C GLN A 66 5.74 -5.79 -8.97
N TRP A 67 4.45 -5.48 -8.83
CA TRP A 67 3.64 -5.80 -7.66
C TRP A 67 2.78 -7.00 -7.99
N LYS A 68 3.21 -8.17 -7.52
CA LYS A 68 2.58 -9.43 -7.87
C LYS A 68 1.24 -9.57 -7.17
N VAL A 69 0.17 -9.69 -7.95
CA VAL A 69 -1.18 -10.00 -7.49
C VAL A 69 -1.23 -11.48 -7.11
N GLU A 70 -1.69 -11.77 -5.89
CA GLU A 70 -1.60 -13.11 -5.32
C GLU A 70 -2.97 -13.78 -5.19
N THR A 71 -3.96 -13.07 -4.63
CA THR A 71 -5.25 -13.66 -4.31
C THR A 71 -6.32 -12.60 -4.02
N PHE A 72 -7.57 -13.00 -4.05
CA PHE A 72 -8.72 -12.17 -3.68
C PHE A 72 -9.08 -12.35 -2.21
N VAL A 73 -9.23 -11.25 -1.47
CA VAL A 73 -9.73 -11.25 -0.09
C VAL A 73 -10.68 -10.09 0.12
N ALA A 74 -11.77 -10.27 0.87
CA ALA A 74 -12.68 -9.17 1.15
C ALA A 74 -11.97 -7.96 1.79
N LEU A 75 -12.33 -6.76 1.35
CA LEU A 75 -11.78 -5.51 1.89
C LEU A 75 -12.07 -5.33 3.39
N PRO A 76 -11.19 -4.62 4.12
CA PRO A 76 -11.38 -4.35 5.54
C PRO A 76 -12.73 -3.71 5.86
N ARG A 77 -13.29 -4.09 7.01
CA ARG A 77 -14.55 -3.56 7.54
C ARG A 77 -14.30 -2.67 8.77
N PRO A 78 -15.08 -1.57 8.95
CA PRO A 78 -16.14 -1.09 8.07
C PRO A 78 -15.58 -0.42 6.80
N ARG A 79 -16.30 -0.52 5.67
CA ARG A 79 -15.86 0.04 4.38
C ARG A 79 -15.68 1.57 4.42
N SER A 80 -16.40 2.26 5.30
CA SER A 80 -16.24 3.70 5.57
C SER A 80 -14.88 4.08 6.18
N ALA A 81 -14.08 3.11 6.61
CA ALA A 81 -12.68 3.37 6.94
C ALA A 81 -11.84 3.59 5.67
N ILE A 82 -12.25 3.05 4.53
CA ILE A 82 -11.45 3.05 3.30
C ILE A 82 -12.18 3.88 2.26
N GLU A 83 -12.03 5.20 2.37
CA GLU A 83 -12.64 6.16 1.47
C GLU A 83 -11.55 7.02 0.83
N SER A 84 -11.74 7.37 -0.45
CA SER A 84 -10.74 8.07 -1.26
C SER A 84 -10.34 9.44 -0.70
N ARG A 85 -11.15 10.04 0.18
CA ARG A 85 -10.82 11.28 0.93
C ARG A 85 -9.72 11.11 1.97
N TYR A 86 -9.39 9.87 2.36
CA TYR A 86 -8.31 9.56 3.28
C TYR A 86 -7.04 9.13 2.56
N ALA A 87 -7.05 9.12 1.22
CA ALA A 87 -5.87 8.81 0.44
C ALA A 87 -4.85 9.94 0.53
N ALA A 88 -3.57 9.61 0.46
CA ALA A 88 -2.52 10.59 0.27
C ALA A 88 -2.75 11.41 -1.02
N ASP A 89 -2.30 12.66 -1.02
CA ASP A 89 -2.51 13.58 -2.12
C ASP A 89 -1.73 13.16 -3.38
N GLY A 90 -2.44 13.07 -4.50
CA GLY A 90 -1.85 12.77 -5.81
C GLY A 90 -1.59 11.28 -6.06
N VAL A 91 -1.13 10.99 -7.28
CA VAL A 91 -0.68 9.65 -7.67
C VAL A 91 0.76 9.48 -7.19
N GLN A 92 1.00 8.41 -6.42
CA GLN A 92 2.30 8.10 -5.84
C GLN A 92 3.14 7.29 -6.81
N ASP A 93 4.41 7.65 -6.91
CA ASP A 93 5.41 6.87 -7.64
C ASP A 93 5.60 5.51 -6.97
N PRO A 94 5.62 4.38 -7.73
CA PRO A 94 5.82 3.06 -7.16
C PRO A 94 7.09 2.93 -6.31
N ALA A 95 8.18 3.60 -6.68
CA ALA A 95 9.42 3.58 -5.91
C ALA A 95 9.28 4.30 -4.56
N VAL A 96 8.44 5.33 -4.47
CA VAL A 96 8.12 6.01 -3.20
C VAL A 96 7.29 5.10 -2.29
N VAL A 97 6.34 4.35 -2.87
CA VAL A 97 5.52 3.36 -2.14
C VAL A 97 6.38 2.22 -1.59
N GLU A 98 7.29 1.67 -2.40
CA GLU A 98 8.23 0.62 -2.01
C GLU A 98 9.19 1.08 -0.91
N ALA A 99 9.71 2.30 -1.04
CA ALA A 99 10.58 2.90 -0.04
C ALA A 99 9.84 3.21 1.26
N PHE A 100 8.59 3.67 1.20
CA PHE A 100 7.74 3.88 2.37
C PHE A 100 7.53 2.58 3.15
N LEU A 101 7.14 1.49 2.46
CA LEU A 101 6.98 0.20 3.13
C LEU A 101 8.30 -0.36 3.66
N SER A 102 9.40 -0.13 2.94
CA SER A 102 10.74 -0.49 3.43
C SER A 102 11.09 0.28 4.70
N ALA A 103 10.80 1.58 4.76
CA ALA A 103 10.98 2.39 5.97
C ALA A 103 10.04 1.96 7.11
N TRP A 104 8.78 1.62 6.78
CA TRP A 104 7.82 1.08 7.74
C TRP A 104 8.34 -0.21 8.41
N HIS A 105 9.06 -1.04 7.66
CA HIS A 105 9.67 -2.27 8.15
C HIS A 105 11.12 -2.11 8.63
N GLY A 106 11.60 -0.89 8.84
CA GLY A 106 12.93 -0.60 9.40
C GLY A 106 14.10 -0.91 8.46
N LEU A 107 13.85 -1.07 7.16
CA LEU A 107 14.85 -1.37 6.13
C LEU A 107 15.44 -0.09 5.49
N LEU A 108 14.83 1.06 5.79
CA LEU A 108 15.23 2.36 5.29
C LEU A 108 15.00 3.41 6.39
N PRO A 109 15.88 4.41 6.55
CA PRO A 109 15.60 5.54 7.44
C PRO A 109 14.30 6.25 7.02
N TRP A 110 13.49 6.65 8.00
CA TRP A 110 12.24 7.38 7.72
C TRP A 110 12.49 8.75 7.06
N ASP A 111 13.67 9.32 7.25
CA ASP A 111 14.12 10.59 6.69
C ASP A 111 14.96 10.43 5.41
N TYR A 112 14.87 9.27 4.74
CA TYR A 112 15.58 9.02 3.48
C TYR A 112 15.13 9.97 2.34
N PHE A 113 13.85 10.34 2.32
CA PHE A 113 13.32 11.39 1.46
C PHE A 113 13.28 12.74 2.17
N PRO A 114 13.12 13.87 1.44
CA PRO A 114 12.84 15.16 2.05
C PRO A 114 11.76 15.06 3.13
N ALA A 115 11.94 15.84 4.20
CA ALA A 115 11.08 15.78 5.37
C ALA A 115 9.59 15.89 4.99
N GLY A 116 8.77 15.01 5.57
CA GLY A 116 7.32 14.99 5.38
C GLY A 116 6.82 14.12 4.23
N VAL A 117 7.69 13.57 3.36
CA VAL A 117 7.25 12.68 2.28
C VAL A 117 6.54 11.44 2.82
N PHE A 118 7.20 10.66 3.68
CA PHE A 118 6.57 9.47 4.27
C PHE A 118 5.47 9.80 5.27
N ASP A 119 5.58 10.91 6.00
CA ASP A 119 4.51 11.34 6.90
C ASP A 119 3.23 11.70 6.14
N GLY A 120 3.35 12.26 4.92
CA GLY A 120 2.23 12.54 4.02
C GLY A 120 1.53 11.30 3.48
N LEU A 121 2.18 10.12 3.56
CA LEU A 121 1.59 8.84 3.17
C LEU A 121 0.89 8.12 4.32
N LEU A 122 1.10 8.54 5.57
CA LEU A 122 0.52 7.87 6.71
C LEU A 122 -1.02 7.92 6.64
N TYR A 123 -1.63 6.74 6.76
CA TYR A 123 -3.07 6.67 6.96
C TYR A 123 -3.45 7.41 8.24
N ARG A 124 -4.62 8.08 8.24
CA ARG A 124 -5.06 8.93 9.34
C ARG A 124 -4.94 8.23 10.72
N GLY A 125 -4.40 8.94 11.69
CA GLY A 125 -4.22 8.41 13.05
C GLY A 125 -3.09 7.39 13.20
N ARG A 126 -2.33 7.09 12.14
CA ARG A 126 -1.08 6.34 12.24
C ARG A 126 0.07 7.24 12.61
N ALA A 127 0.95 6.70 13.44
CA ALA A 127 2.28 7.23 13.68
C ALA A 127 3.29 6.40 12.89
N ARG A 128 4.46 6.99 12.61
CA ARG A 128 5.62 6.24 12.11
C ARG A 128 5.95 5.07 13.07
N PRO A 129 6.51 3.96 12.57
CA PRO A 129 7.00 2.89 13.43
C PRO A 129 8.10 3.41 14.36
N GLY A 130 8.13 2.85 15.58
CA GLY A 130 9.10 3.20 16.62
C GLY A 130 10.40 2.42 16.52
#